data_AF-A0A9E7G1C5-F1
#
_entry.id   AF-A0A9E7G1C5-F1
#
_cell.length_a   1.000
_cell.length_b   1.000
_cell.length_c   1.000
_cell.angle_alpha   90.00
_cell.angle_beta   90.00
_cell.angle_gamma   90.00
#
_symmetry.space_group_name_H-M   'P 1'
#
loop_
_entity.id
_entity.type
_entity.pdbx_description
1 polymer ?
#
loop_
_entity_poly.entity_id
_entity_poly.type
_entity_poly.pdbx_seq_one_letter_code
_entity_poly.pdbx_strand_id
1 'polypeptide(L)'
;MASLFRASLDFAAFDPSSIGASSRFSRKLSGAIKIGSSPLKLGRLCNARLRILGCVEEKHASTRKASKEPFRLTREFTESERRKLGNNEQDLDPFAELKNRFKSFKSQNYEENMVHYQNLAKQQSPKFMVIACADSRVCPSTILGFQPGEAFTVRNIANLVPPFLHGASETSAALEFAVNTLEVANILVVGHSCCGGIQALMSMKNDPGSRSFIKDWVSIGKSARLSTKAAAGNLSFEMQCRHCEKESINGSLLNLLTYPWIEKRVSEATLSLHGGYYDFVNCTFEKWTLVYRERLEGGSKYAIKNRSLWS
;
A
#
# COMPACT_ATOMS: atom_id res chain seq x y z
N MET A 1 11.97 -35.55 33.12
CA MET A 1 13.39 -35.20 32.91
C MET A 1 13.49 -34.64 31.49
N ALA A 2 13.37 -33.33 31.27
CA ALA A 2 14.36 -32.27 31.47
C ALA A 2 15.48 -32.28 30.40
N SER A 3 15.82 -31.08 29.91
CA SER A 3 16.89 -30.66 28.97
C SER A 3 16.40 -30.41 27.53
N LEU A 4 16.02 -29.19 27.09
CA LEU A 4 16.75 -27.91 26.97
C LEU A 4 18.04 -28.00 26.13
N PHE A 5 17.96 -27.63 24.85
CA PHE A 5 19.09 -27.05 24.12
C PHE A 5 18.70 -25.67 23.59
N ARG A 6 19.41 -24.68 24.12
CA ARG A 6 19.36 -23.25 23.82
C ARG A 6 20.57 -22.98 22.92
N ALA A 7 20.36 -22.59 21.67
CA ALA A 7 21.45 -22.15 20.80
C ALA A 7 21.57 -20.63 20.90
N SER A 8 22.73 -20.17 21.35
CA SER A 8 23.13 -18.77 21.48
C SER A 8 23.46 -18.17 20.11
N LEU A 9 23.05 -16.92 19.90
CA LEU A 9 23.48 -16.06 18.80
C LEU A 9 24.75 -15.32 19.25
N ASP A 10 25.89 -15.63 18.62
CA ASP A 10 27.12 -14.85 18.78
C ASP A 10 27.14 -13.71 17.76
N PHE A 11 27.16 -12.48 18.27
CA PHE A 11 27.47 -11.27 17.53
C PHE A 11 28.99 -11.10 17.51
N ALA A 12 29.61 -11.20 16.34
CA ALA A 12 31.01 -10.81 16.14
C ALA A 12 31.13 -9.28 16.06
N ALA A 13 31.93 -8.70 16.95
CA ALA A 13 32.27 -7.29 16.99
C ALA A 13 33.30 -6.93 15.91
N PHE A 14 33.09 -5.79 15.25
CA PHE A 14 33.99 -5.19 14.27
C PHE A 14 34.86 -4.13 14.98
N ASP A 15 36.18 -4.23 14.86
CA ASP A 15 37.19 -3.33 15.45
C ASP A 15 37.65 -2.30 14.41
N PRO A 16 37.47 -0.97 14.64
CA PRO A 16 38.09 0.05 13.82
C PRO A 16 39.07 0.89 14.66
N SER A 17 40.34 0.50 14.63
CA SER A 17 41.43 1.29 15.20
C SER A 17 42.58 1.46 14.21
N SER A 18 42.46 2.41 13.25
CA SER A 18 43.63 3.12 12.69
C SER A 18 43.23 4.31 11.79
N ILE A 19 43.85 5.47 12.07
CA ILE A 19 43.92 6.73 11.28
C ILE A 19 42.67 7.64 11.41
N GLY A 20 42.69 8.88 11.91
CA GLY A 20 43.74 9.79 12.36
C GLY A 20 43.32 11.25 12.07
N ALA A 21 43.03 12.04 13.13
CA ALA A 21 42.96 13.52 13.25
C ALA A 21 42.04 14.32 12.28
N SER A 22 41.37 15.43 12.61
CA SER A 22 41.28 16.33 13.78
C SER A 22 40.10 17.30 13.52
N SER A 23 39.22 17.54 14.49
CA SER A 23 38.87 18.90 14.94
C SER A 23 37.93 18.84 16.15
N ARG A 24 38.27 19.63 17.16
CA ARG A 24 37.64 19.69 18.49
C ARG A 24 36.36 20.51 18.42
N PHE A 25 35.27 20.01 18.99
CA PHE A 25 34.33 20.84 19.74
C PHE A 25 33.78 20.03 20.93
N SER A 26 34.10 20.49 22.12
CA SER A 26 33.74 19.89 23.41
C SER A 26 32.43 20.48 23.91
N ARG A 27 31.43 19.64 24.21
CA ARG A 27 30.46 19.86 25.29
C ARG A 27 30.02 18.53 25.93
N LYS A 28 30.44 18.33 27.18
CA LYS A 28 29.80 17.55 28.25
C LYS A 28 28.36 18.12 28.50
N LEU A 29 27.36 17.48 29.09
CA LEU A 29 27.19 16.23 29.85
C LEU A 29 25.68 15.90 29.91
N SER A 30 25.37 14.62 30.19
CA SER A 30 24.29 14.10 31.06
C SER A 30 22.81 14.31 30.73
N GLY A 31 22.08 13.19 30.70
CA GLY A 31 20.62 13.17 30.88
C GLY A 31 20.00 11.80 30.59
N ALA A 32 20.28 10.80 31.43
CA ALA A 32 19.52 9.55 31.42
C ALA A 32 18.17 9.78 32.14
N ILE A 33 17.06 9.59 31.44
CA ILE A 33 15.72 9.58 32.04
C ILE A 33 15.19 8.15 31.98
N LYS A 34 15.08 7.52 33.15
CA LYS A 34 14.26 6.33 33.42
C LYS A 34 13.13 6.74 34.36
N ILE A 35 11.89 6.62 33.91
CA ILE A 35 10.66 6.55 34.73
C ILE A 35 9.69 5.70 33.87
N GLY A 36 9.06 4.62 34.30
CA GLY A 36 8.72 4.10 35.61
C GLY A 36 7.33 3.49 35.47
N SER A 37 7.26 2.18 35.31
CA SER A 37 6.03 1.38 35.32
C SER A 37 5.42 1.34 36.72
N SER A 38 4.12 1.58 36.85
CA SER A 38 3.37 1.28 38.09
C SER A 38 2.13 0.44 37.76
N PRO A 39 1.86 -0.65 38.49
CA PRO A 39 0.70 -1.51 38.31
C PRO A 39 -0.49 -1.00 39.12
N LEU A 40 -1.69 -0.97 38.54
CA LEU A 40 -2.93 -0.72 39.28
C LEU A 40 -3.50 -2.02 39.84
N LYS A 41 -3.86 -1.92 41.12
CA LYS A 41 -4.20 -2.99 42.05
C LYS A 41 -5.53 -3.67 41.73
N LEU A 42 -5.50 -4.98 41.96
CA LEU A 42 -6.58 -5.94 42.02
C LEU A 42 -7.47 -5.71 43.27
N GLY A 43 -8.78 -5.54 43.07
CA GLY A 43 -9.79 -5.64 44.12
C GLY A 43 -10.68 -6.87 43.88
N ARG A 44 -10.62 -7.85 44.77
CA ARG A 44 -11.64 -8.90 45.02
C ARG A 44 -12.78 -8.27 45.85
N LEU A 45 -14.03 -8.71 45.95
CA LEU A 45 -14.83 -9.88 45.55
C LEU A 45 -16.30 -9.49 45.86
N CYS A 46 -17.30 -9.94 45.10
CA CYS A 46 -18.56 -10.42 45.69
C CYS A 46 -19.38 -11.26 44.69
N ASN A 47 -19.80 -12.42 45.18
CA ASN A 47 -20.58 -13.45 44.50
C ASN A 47 -22.02 -13.01 44.20
N ALA A 48 -22.56 -13.44 43.05
CA ALA A 48 -23.97 -13.84 42.96
C ALA A 48 -24.18 -14.86 41.83
N ARG A 49 -25.13 -15.77 42.10
CA ARG A 49 -25.35 -17.12 41.56
C ARG A 49 -25.86 -17.21 40.11
N LEU A 50 -25.61 -18.40 39.55
CA LEU A 50 -26.27 -19.04 38.39
C LEU A 50 -27.78 -18.72 38.27
N ARG A 51 -28.21 -18.48 37.03
CA ARG A 51 -29.42 -19.11 36.47
C ARG A 51 -29.17 -19.55 35.03
N ILE A 52 -29.48 -20.83 34.82
CA ILE A 52 -29.54 -21.55 33.56
C ILE A 52 -30.88 -21.22 32.88
N LEU A 53 -30.83 -20.82 31.61
CA LEU A 53 -31.83 -20.95 30.55
C LEU A 53 -31.01 -20.79 29.26
N GLY A 54 -30.82 -21.77 28.37
CA GLY A 54 -31.80 -22.73 27.87
C GLY A 54 -32.55 -22.09 26.69
N CYS A 55 -31.89 -21.90 25.54
CA CYS A 55 -32.56 -21.61 24.26
C CYS A 55 -31.73 -22.08 23.06
N VAL A 56 -32.15 -23.24 22.54
CA VAL A 56 -32.24 -23.70 21.15
C VAL A 56 -31.31 -23.03 20.10
N GLU A 57 -30.43 -23.86 19.52
CA GLU A 57 -29.74 -23.60 18.27
C GLU A 57 -30.73 -23.63 17.09
N GLU A 58 -30.88 -22.51 16.38
CA GLU A 58 -31.37 -22.52 15.00
C GLU A 58 -30.25 -22.07 14.06
N LYS A 59 -29.83 -23.00 13.20
CA LYS A 59 -28.92 -22.75 12.08
C LYS A 59 -29.66 -21.94 11.03
N HIS A 60 -29.31 -20.67 10.88
CA HIS A 60 -29.62 -19.90 9.67
C HIS A 60 -28.35 -19.41 8.99
N ALA A 61 -28.01 -20.09 7.89
CA ALA A 61 -27.07 -19.58 6.90
C ALA A 61 -27.65 -18.30 6.29
N SER A 62 -27.07 -17.15 6.63
CA SER A 62 -27.43 -15.87 6.05
C SER A 62 -26.34 -15.43 5.07
N THR A 63 -26.54 -15.75 3.81
CA THR A 63 -25.92 -15.06 2.67
C THR A 63 -26.35 -13.59 2.72
N ARG A 64 -25.52 -12.72 3.31
CA ARG A 64 -25.74 -11.28 3.30
C ARG A 64 -25.27 -10.71 1.98
N LYS A 65 -26.24 -10.33 1.14
CA LYS A 65 -26.03 -9.50 -0.04
C LYS A 65 -25.44 -8.16 0.40
N ALA A 66 -24.24 -7.85 -0.06
CA ALA A 66 -23.71 -6.49 -0.02
C ALA A 66 -24.67 -5.55 -0.77
N SER A 67 -24.89 -4.36 -0.21
CA SER A 67 -25.70 -3.30 -0.79
C SER A 67 -25.29 -3.05 -2.25
N LYS A 68 -26.27 -3.07 -3.16
CA LYS A 68 -26.10 -2.93 -4.62
C LYS A 68 -26.00 -1.48 -5.09
N GLU A 69 -26.02 -0.50 -4.20
CA GLU A 69 -25.97 0.92 -4.59
C GLU A 69 -24.52 1.33 -4.84
N PRO A 70 -24.14 1.72 -6.07
CA PRO A 70 -22.80 2.20 -6.33
C PRO A 70 -22.55 3.48 -5.52
N PHE A 71 -21.36 3.55 -4.93
CA PHE A 71 -20.81 4.74 -4.29
C PHE A 71 -21.10 5.96 -5.19
N ARG A 72 -22.00 6.85 -4.78
CA ARG A 72 -22.42 8.00 -5.58
C ARG A 72 -21.17 8.79 -5.97
N LEU A 73 -20.73 8.61 -7.22
CA LEU A 73 -19.77 9.48 -7.87
C LEU A 73 -20.31 10.91 -7.73
N THR A 74 -19.43 11.82 -7.35
CA THR A 74 -19.73 13.24 -7.10
C THR A 74 -20.82 13.73 -8.05
N ARG A 75 -22.01 14.00 -7.50
CA ARG A 75 -23.15 14.52 -8.26
C ARG A 75 -22.74 15.90 -8.79
N GLU A 76 -22.43 15.98 -10.08
CA GLU A 76 -22.30 17.27 -10.75
C GLU A 76 -23.69 17.91 -10.76
N PHE A 77 -23.82 19.05 -10.09
CA PHE A 77 -25.06 19.83 -10.12
C PHE A 77 -25.35 20.25 -11.56
N THR A 78 -26.59 19.97 -11.99
CA THR A 78 -27.08 20.33 -13.32
C THR A 78 -27.09 21.85 -13.49
N GLU A 79 -26.91 22.33 -14.72
CA GLU A 79 -26.86 23.76 -15.04
C GLU A 79 -28.15 24.51 -14.62
N SER A 80 -29.26 23.77 -14.53
CA SER A 80 -30.55 24.25 -14.00
C SER A 80 -30.51 24.53 -12.49
N GLU A 81 -29.77 23.73 -11.71
CA GLU A 81 -29.58 23.95 -10.27
C GLU A 81 -28.65 25.15 -10.00
N ARG A 82 -27.67 25.41 -10.88
CA ARG A 82 -26.79 26.59 -10.79
C ARG A 82 -27.53 27.90 -11.05
N ARG A 83 -28.50 27.92 -11.97
CA ARG A 83 -29.26 29.13 -12.32
C ARG A 83 -30.31 29.56 -11.28
N LYS A 84 -30.67 28.68 -10.32
CA LYS A 84 -31.54 29.05 -9.19
C LYS A 84 -30.79 29.68 -8.01
N LEU A 85 -29.46 29.65 -7.99
CA LEU A 85 -28.64 30.42 -7.06
C LEU A 85 -28.30 31.79 -7.67
N GLY A 86 -29.32 32.60 -7.92
CA GLY A 86 -29.13 34.03 -8.12
C GLY A 86 -28.84 34.69 -6.78
N ASN A 87 -27.67 35.31 -6.67
CA ASN A 87 -27.25 36.28 -5.64
C ASN A 87 -27.11 35.74 -4.20
N ASN A 88 -26.08 34.94 -3.97
CA ASN A 88 -25.26 35.02 -2.75
C ASN A 88 -23.95 34.28 -3.05
N GLU A 89 -22.92 35.01 -3.47
CA GLU A 89 -21.52 34.57 -3.35
C GLU A 89 -21.14 34.54 -1.87
N GLN A 90 -21.82 33.71 -1.08
CA GLN A 90 -21.28 33.26 0.18
C GLN A 90 -20.23 32.22 -0.17
N ASP A 91 -19.00 32.56 0.13
CA ASP A 91 -17.84 31.70 0.33
C ASP A 91 -18.29 30.33 0.90
N LEU A 92 -18.62 29.39 0.01
CA LEU A 92 -19.10 28.07 0.39
C LEU A 92 -17.87 27.33 0.91
N ASP A 93 -17.74 27.28 2.24
CA ASP A 93 -16.69 26.54 2.93
C ASP A 93 -16.58 25.13 2.32
N PRO A 94 -15.47 24.78 1.64
CA PRO A 94 -15.32 23.47 1.01
C PRO A 94 -15.40 22.32 2.02
N PHE A 95 -15.17 22.60 3.31
CA PHE A 95 -15.33 21.62 4.37
C PHE A 95 -16.79 21.39 4.77
N ALA A 96 -17.71 22.30 4.46
CA ALA A 96 -19.14 22.09 4.70
C ALA A 96 -19.67 20.90 3.89
N GLU A 97 -19.26 20.79 2.63
CA GLU A 97 -19.60 19.66 1.77
C GLU A 97 -18.92 18.36 2.25
N LEU A 98 -17.64 18.42 2.66
CA LEU A 98 -16.96 17.26 3.24
C LEU A 98 -17.64 16.75 4.52
N LYS A 99 -18.12 17.67 5.37
CA LYS A 99 -18.89 17.34 6.57
C LYS A 99 -20.20 16.62 6.22
N ASN A 100 -20.89 17.08 5.18
CA ASN A 100 -22.11 16.42 4.71
C ASN A 100 -21.82 15.02 4.16
N ARG A 101 -20.75 14.86 3.35
CA ARG A 101 -20.29 13.55 2.88
C ARG A 101 -19.95 12.58 4.03
N PHE A 102 -19.27 13.07 5.06
CA PHE A 102 -18.98 12.26 6.25
C PHE A 102 -20.25 11.85 7.00
N LYS A 103 -21.22 12.75 7.17
CA LYS A 103 -22.52 12.41 7.78
C LYS A 103 -23.25 11.33 6.98
N SER A 104 -23.27 11.43 5.65
CA SER A 104 -23.86 10.40 4.78
C SER A 104 -23.14 9.06 4.92
N PHE A 105 -21.81 9.04 4.90
CA PHE A 105 -21.01 7.85 5.16
C PHE A 105 -21.32 7.23 6.53
N LYS A 106 -21.46 8.06 7.58
CA LYS A 106 -21.81 7.58 8.92
C LYS A 106 -23.15 6.85 8.91
N SER A 107 -24.18 7.46 8.34
CA SER A 107 -25.52 6.86 8.31
C SER A 107 -25.60 5.62 7.41
N GLN A 108 -24.99 5.65 6.24
CA GLN A 108 -25.20 4.63 5.19
C GLN A 108 -24.18 3.49 5.24
N ASN A 109 -22.97 3.74 5.77
CA ASN A 109 -21.92 2.73 5.79
C ASN A 109 -21.59 2.30 7.23
N TYR A 110 -21.38 3.26 8.14
CA TYR A 110 -20.93 2.94 9.49
C TYR A 110 -22.06 2.35 10.36
N GLU A 111 -23.19 3.03 10.47
CA GLU A 111 -24.31 2.62 11.33
C GLU A 111 -24.94 1.30 10.84
N GLU A 112 -25.08 1.12 9.52
CA GLU A 112 -25.57 -0.13 8.92
C GLU A 112 -24.62 -1.33 9.14
N ASN A 113 -23.31 -1.08 9.29
CA ASN A 113 -22.27 -2.11 9.46
C ASN A 113 -21.55 -2.02 10.82
N MET A 114 -22.23 -1.57 11.87
CA MET A 114 -21.60 -1.23 13.16
C MET A 114 -20.77 -2.38 13.75
N VAL A 115 -21.26 -3.62 13.65
CA VAL A 115 -20.52 -4.82 14.14
C VAL A 115 -19.20 -5.01 13.40
N HIS A 116 -19.16 -4.76 12.09
CA HIS A 116 -17.93 -4.82 11.30
C HIS A 116 -16.90 -3.81 11.79
N TYR A 117 -17.31 -2.55 11.96
CA TYR A 117 -16.43 -1.50 12.46
C TYR A 117 -15.98 -1.73 13.91
N GLN A 118 -16.84 -2.29 14.77
CA GLN A 118 -16.44 -2.68 16.13
C GLN A 118 -15.37 -3.78 16.13
N ASN A 119 -15.42 -4.71 15.17
CA ASN A 119 -14.37 -5.72 15.01
C ASN A 119 -13.08 -5.09 14.47
N LEU A 120 -13.17 -4.23 13.46
CA LEU A 120 -12.01 -3.50 12.91
C LEU A 120 -11.33 -2.60 13.94
N ALA A 121 -12.09 -2.03 14.89
CA ALA A 121 -11.55 -1.20 15.97
C ALA A 121 -10.63 -1.99 16.91
N LYS A 122 -10.78 -3.31 16.99
CA LYS A 122 -9.90 -4.18 17.80
C LYS A 122 -8.59 -4.47 17.06
N GLN A 123 -8.68 -4.82 15.78
CA GLN A 123 -7.52 -5.16 14.96
C GLN A 123 -7.88 -5.14 13.47
N GLN A 124 -6.88 -4.80 12.62
CA GLN A 124 -6.94 -5.02 11.18
C GLN A 124 -6.25 -6.33 10.79
N SER A 125 -6.78 -7.03 9.77
CA SER A 125 -6.16 -8.24 9.20
C SER A 125 -6.34 -8.28 7.67
N PRO A 126 -5.80 -7.28 6.93
CA PRO A 126 -5.97 -7.20 5.49
C PRO A 126 -5.33 -8.39 4.77
N LYS A 127 -5.94 -8.82 3.66
CA LYS A 127 -5.39 -9.89 2.81
C LYS A 127 -4.52 -9.36 1.69
N PHE A 128 -4.62 -8.07 1.40
CA PHE A 128 -3.88 -7.37 0.37
C PHE A 128 -3.06 -6.24 0.98
N MET A 129 -1.82 -6.10 0.53
CA MET A 129 -1.16 -4.82 0.43
C MET A 129 -1.33 -4.28 -0.98
N VAL A 130 -1.68 -3.00 -1.11
CA VAL A 130 -1.84 -2.35 -2.41
C VAL A 130 -0.90 -1.15 -2.49
N ILE A 131 -0.12 -1.10 -3.57
CA ILE A 131 0.78 0.01 -3.90
C ILE A 131 0.22 0.65 -5.15
N ALA A 132 -0.29 1.88 -5.04
CA ALA A 132 -0.95 2.55 -6.15
C ALA A 132 -0.42 3.97 -6.36
N CYS A 133 -0.83 4.58 -7.46
CA CYS A 133 -0.44 5.96 -7.74
C CYS A 133 -1.21 6.93 -6.81
N ALA A 134 -0.56 8.04 -6.45
CA ALA A 134 -1.17 9.17 -5.78
C ALA A 134 -2.17 9.94 -6.68
N ASP A 135 -2.25 9.59 -7.97
CA ASP A 135 -3.19 10.16 -8.94
C ASP A 135 -4.63 10.14 -8.41
N SER A 136 -5.29 11.31 -8.41
CA SER A 136 -6.62 11.50 -7.83
C SER A 136 -7.71 10.68 -8.53
N ARG A 137 -7.49 10.23 -9.76
CA ARG A 137 -8.42 9.41 -10.55
C ARG A 137 -8.33 7.92 -10.19
N VAL A 138 -7.28 7.53 -9.47
CA VAL A 138 -6.94 6.12 -9.20
C VAL A 138 -7.00 5.88 -7.70
N CYS A 139 -8.20 5.56 -7.20
CA CYS A 139 -8.42 5.13 -5.83
C CYS A 139 -8.68 3.61 -5.80
N PRO A 140 -7.72 2.77 -5.36
CA PRO A 140 -7.87 1.31 -5.40
C PRO A 140 -9.13 0.79 -4.73
N SER A 141 -9.51 1.36 -3.57
CA SER A 141 -10.73 0.96 -2.87
C SER A 141 -11.99 1.23 -3.68
N THR A 142 -12.02 2.33 -4.44
CA THR A 142 -13.15 2.66 -5.32
C THR A 142 -13.17 1.76 -6.56
N ILE A 143 -12.03 1.58 -7.22
CA ILE A 143 -11.98 0.87 -8.51
C ILE A 143 -12.06 -0.66 -8.38
N LEU A 144 -11.59 -1.23 -7.25
CA LEU A 144 -11.59 -2.67 -6.98
C LEU A 144 -12.61 -3.08 -5.90
N GLY A 145 -13.33 -2.11 -5.32
CA GLY A 145 -14.40 -2.38 -4.36
C GLY A 145 -13.95 -2.81 -2.96
N PHE A 146 -12.69 -2.57 -2.58
CA PHE A 146 -12.20 -2.93 -1.24
C PHE A 146 -13.01 -2.25 -0.14
N GLN A 147 -13.49 -3.06 0.80
CA GLN A 147 -14.13 -2.64 2.03
C GLN A 147 -13.09 -2.29 3.10
N PRO A 148 -13.48 -1.53 4.14
CA PRO A 148 -12.62 -1.28 5.29
C PRO A 148 -12.06 -2.57 5.89
N GLY A 149 -10.73 -2.62 6.03
CA GLY A 149 -9.99 -3.76 6.58
C GLY A 149 -9.50 -4.78 5.55
N GLU A 150 -9.86 -4.69 4.27
CA GLU A 150 -9.47 -5.69 3.26
C GLU A 150 -8.07 -5.44 2.65
N ALA A 151 -7.70 -4.17 2.50
CA ALA A 151 -6.45 -3.76 1.85
C ALA A 151 -5.67 -2.71 2.67
N PHE A 152 -4.40 -3.00 2.93
CA PHE A 152 -3.43 -2.05 3.47
C PHE A 152 -2.79 -1.29 2.29
N THR A 153 -3.05 0.00 2.16
CA THR A 153 -2.72 0.74 0.93
C THR A 153 -1.68 1.82 1.16
N VAL A 154 -0.66 1.87 0.31
CA VAL A 154 0.25 3.02 0.17
C VAL A 154 0.10 3.62 -1.23
N ARG A 155 0.15 4.96 -1.31
CA ARG A 155 0.02 5.68 -2.58
C ARG A 155 1.18 6.64 -2.75
N ASN A 156 1.90 6.53 -3.86
CA ASN A 156 3.05 7.38 -4.18
C ASN A 156 3.03 7.78 -5.66
N ILE A 157 3.96 8.64 -6.09
CA ILE A 157 4.02 9.07 -7.49
C ILE A 157 4.46 7.88 -8.35
N ALA A 158 3.64 7.52 -9.35
CA ALA A 158 3.89 6.42 -10.29
C ALA A 158 4.01 5.02 -9.66
N ASN A 159 3.39 4.79 -8.48
CA ASN A 159 3.26 3.45 -7.86
C ASN A 159 4.59 2.67 -7.81
N LEU A 160 5.69 3.38 -7.54
CA LEU A 160 7.04 2.83 -7.59
C LEU A 160 7.38 2.16 -6.27
N VAL A 161 8.08 1.04 -6.36
CA VAL A 161 8.70 0.37 -5.22
C VAL A 161 10.20 0.59 -5.28
N PRO A 162 10.82 1.29 -4.31
CA PRO A 162 12.27 1.37 -4.21
C PRO A 162 12.87 -0.01 -3.88
N PRO A 163 14.06 -0.35 -4.41
CA PRO A 163 14.77 -1.55 -3.99
C PRO A 163 15.17 -1.46 -2.50
N PHE A 164 15.37 -2.60 -1.85
CA PHE A 164 15.65 -2.68 -0.40
C PHE A 164 16.84 -1.81 0.03
N LEU A 165 17.90 -1.75 -0.78
CA LEU A 165 19.11 -0.96 -0.50
C LEU A 165 18.94 0.56 -0.72
N HIS A 166 17.78 1.02 -1.17
CA HIS A 166 17.49 2.45 -1.34
C HIS A 166 17.40 3.20 0.01
N GLY A 167 17.26 2.47 1.12
CA GLY A 167 17.07 3.03 2.45
C GLY A 167 15.60 3.24 2.81
N ALA A 168 15.37 3.93 3.92
CA ALA A 168 14.03 4.13 4.45
C ALA A 168 13.19 5.06 3.57
N SER A 169 11.97 4.63 3.27
CA SER A 169 10.92 5.39 2.60
C SER A 169 9.56 5.02 3.19
N GLU A 170 8.53 5.82 2.91
CA GLU A 170 7.14 5.49 3.28
C GLU A 170 6.73 4.11 2.73
N THR A 171 7.19 3.78 1.51
CA THR A 171 6.87 2.51 0.85
C THR A 171 7.59 1.33 1.51
N SER A 172 8.87 1.46 1.86
CA SER A 172 9.62 0.38 2.52
C SER A 172 9.11 0.11 3.93
N ALA A 173 8.77 1.16 4.69
CA ALA A 173 8.18 1.02 6.02
C ALA A 173 6.79 0.39 5.96
N ALA A 174 5.95 0.79 4.99
CA ALA A 174 4.64 0.19 4.75
C ALA A 174 4.76 -1.30 4.36
N LEU A 175 5.74 -1.65 3.52
CA LEU A 175 6.01 -3.02 3.12
C LEU A 175 6.40 -3.89 4.33
N GLU A 176 7.33 -3.39 5.15
CA GLU A 176 7.77 -4.10 6.35
C GLU A 176 6.59 -4.34 7.31
N PHE A 177 5.78 -3.32 7.57
CA PHE A 177 4.61 -3.47 8.44
C PHE A 177 3.57 -4.42 7.84
N ALA A 178 3.24 -4.29 6.56
CA ALA A 178 2.21 -5.12 5.94
C ALA A 178 2.60 -6.60 5.88
N VAL A 179 3.87 -6.90 5.55
CA VAL A 179 4.31 -8.28 5.42
C VAL A 179 4.71 -8.87 6.77
N ASN A 180 5.53 -8.19 7.56
CA ASN A 180 6.09 -8.77 8.78
C ASN A 180 5.15 -8.65 9.98
N THR A 181 4.29 -7.63 10.04
CA THR A 181 3.36 -7.42 11.16
C THR A 181 1.93 -7.85 10.82
N LEU A 182 1.40 -7.44 9.66
CA LEU A 182 0.02 -7.78 9.27
C LEU A 182 -0.09 -9.10 8.52
N GLU A 183 1.02 -9.67 8.07
CA GLU A 183 1.09 -10.95 7.36
C GLU A 183 0.13 -11.03 6.17
N VAL A 184 0.08 -9.97 5.36
CA VAL A 184 -0.69 -9.99 4.11
C VAL A 184 -0.25 -11.14 3.22
N ALA A 185 -1.19 -11.75 2.51
CA ALA A 185 -0.91 -12.87 1.60
C ALA A 185 -0.66 -12.41 0.15
N ASN A 186 -1.00 -11.16 -0.18
CA ASN A 186 -0.93 -10.63 -1.54
C ASN A 186 -0.35 -9.21 -1.54
N ILE A 187 0.57 -8.92 -2.44
CA ILE A 187 0.98 -7.55 -2.79
C ILE A 187 0.52 -7.26 -4.22
N LEU A 188 -0.25 -6.19 -4.40
CA LEU A 188 -0.73 -5.72 -5.70
C LEU A 188 -0.14 -4.34 -6.00
N VAL A 189 0.68 -4.24 -7.05
CA VAL A 189 1.17 -2.95 -7.58
C VAL A 189 0.25 -2.52 -8.71
N VAL A 190 -0.45 -1.40 -8.52
CA VAL A 190 -1.44 -0.86 -9.46
C VAL A 190 -0.89 0.38 -10.15
N GLY A 191 -0.52 0.24 -11.43
CA GLY A 191 -0.31 1.37 -12.33
C GLY A 191 -1.56 1.71 -13.12
N HIS A 192 -1.48 2.76 -13.93
CA HIS A 192 -2.63 3.28 -14.65
C HIS A 192 -2.26 4.03 -15.92
N SER A 193 -3.24 4.19 -16.82
CA SER A 193 -3.12 5.00 -18.03
C SER A 193 -2.85 6.47 -17.74
N CYS A 194 -2.13 7.16 -18.62
CA CYS A 194 -1.89 8.61 -18.57
C CYS A 194 -1.27 9.06 -17.23
N CYS A 195 -0.27 8.32 -16.75
CA CYS A 195 0.40 8.59 -15.49
C CYS A 195 1.39 9.74 -15.61
N GLY A 196 1.11 10.85 -14.92
CA GLY A 196 1.99 12.04 -14.92
C GLY A 196 3.40 11.76 -14.38
N GLY A 197 3.54 10.85 -13.41
CA GLY A 197 4.87 10.46 -12.90
C GLY A 197 5.69 9.67 -13.92
N ILE A 198 5.06 8.79 -14.71
CA ILE A 198 5.73 8.07 -15.80
C ILE A 198 6.05 9.01 -16.96
N GLN A 199 5.15 9.95 -17.27
CA GLN A 199 5.43 11.00 -18.25
C GLN A 199 6.66 11.82 -17.84
N ALA A 200 6.76 12.21 -16.56
CA ALA A 200 7.93 12.89 -16.02
C ALA A 200 9.20 12.03 -16.16
N LEU A 201 9.15 10.74 -15.79
CA LEU A 201 10.24 9.78 -15.95
C LEU A 201 10.73 9.71 -17.40
N MET A 202 9.81 9.56 -18.35
CA MET A 202 10.12 9.45 -19.79
C MET A 202 10.64 10.74 -20.39
N SER A 203 10.27 11.89 -19.82
CA SER A 203 10.71 13.23 -20.24
C SER A 203 12.04 13.67 -19.64
N MET A 204 12.57 12.98 -18.62
CA MET A 204 13.80 13.47 -17.96
C MET A 204 14.97 13.54 -18.95
N LYS A 205 15.65 14.68 -18.95
CA LYS A 205 16.95 14.85 -19.62
C LYS A 205 18.06 14.43 -18.65
N ASN A 206 19.17 13.92 -19.17
CA ASN A 206 20.37 13.66 -18.39
C ASN A 206 21.08 15.00 -18.11
N ASP A 207 20.50 15.81 -17.24
CA ASP A 207 21.07 17.07 -16.80
C ASP A 207 21.49 16.93 -15.33
N PRO A 208 22.80 16.78 -15.04
CA PRO A 208 23.31 16.54 -13.70
C PRO A 208 23.15 17.74 -12.74
N GLY A 209 22.77 18.93 -13.24
CA GLY A 209 22.66 20.15 -12.41
C GLY A 209 21.29 20.39 -11.77
N SER A 210 20.22 19.71 -12.21
CA SER A 210 18.85 20.07 -11.81
C SER A 210 18.23 19.06 -10.84
N ARG A 211 18.54 19.20 -9.55
CA ARG A 211 17.92 18.41 -8.47
C ARG A 211 16.45 18.76 -8.29
N SER A 212 15.60 17.75 -8.24
CA SER A 212 14.16 17.90 -8.01
C SER A 212 13.65 16.64 -7.33
N PHE A 213 12.83 16.78 -6.28
CA PHE A 213 12.26 15.65 -5.57
C PHE A 213 11.52 14.68 -6.50
N ILE A 214 10.81 15.20 -7.52
CA ILE A 214 10.12 14.36 -8.50
C ILE A 214 11.12 13.62 -9.38
N LYS A 215 12.17 14.28 -9.88
CA LYS A 215 13.19 13.61 -10.70
C LYS A 215 13.91 12.52 -9.92
N ASP A 216 14.32 12.84 -8.70
CA ASP A 216 15.02 11.91 -7.81
C ASP A 216 14.11 10.71 -7.51
N TRP A 217 12.84 10.95 -7.20
CA TRP A 217 11.86 9.88 -6.95
C TRP A 217 11.60 9.00 -8.17
N VAL A 218 11.20 9.58 -9.31
CA VAL A 218 10.83 8.79 -10.49
C VAL A 218 12.03 8.07 -11.11
N SER A 219 13.26 8.47 -10.76
CA SER A 219 14.49 7.76 -11.14
C SER A 219 14.55 6.31 -10.64
N ILE A 220 13.76 5.94 -9.62
CA ILE A 220 13.56 4.54 -9.22
C ILE A 220 13.08 3.69 -10.41
N GLY A 221 12.26 4.26 -11.30
CA GLY A 221 11.77 3.61 -12.53
C GLY A 221 12.75 3.66 -13.71
N LYS A 222 14.02 4.06 -13.53
CA LYS A 222 14.98 4.24 -14.63
C LYS A 222 15.15 2.98 -15.48
N SER A 223 15.14 1.79 -14.88
CA SER A 223 15.22 0.52 -15.63
C SER A 223 14.02 0.34 -16.58
N ALA A 224 12.81 0.63 -16.12
CA ALA A 224 11.60 0.57 -16.94
C ALA A 224 11.64 1.56 -18.11
N ARG A 225 12.14 2.78 -17.87
CA ARG A 225 12.39 3.75 -18.95
C ARG A 225 13.38 3.21 -19.99
N LEU A 226 14.51 2.64 -19.56
CA LEU A 226 15.52 2.12 -20.47
C LEU A 226 14.97 0.95 -21.29
N SER A 227 14.28 0.00 -20.64
CA SER A 227 13.54 -1.10 -21.28
C SER A 227 12.57 -0.57 -22.35
N THR A 228 11.77 0.43 -21.98
CA THR A 228 10.81 1.07 -22.89
C THR A 228 11.48 1.75 -24.07
N LYS A 229 12.59 2.47 -23.86
CA LYS A 229 13.30 3.14 -24.96
C LYS A 229 13.89 2.11 -25.94
N ALA A 230 14.30 0.94 -25.46
CA ALA A 230 14.76 -0.14 -26.31
C ALA A 230 13.60 -0.82 -27.07
N ALA A 231 12.49 -1.12 -26.39
CA ALA A 231 11.38 -1.90 -26.97
C ALA A 231 10.37 -1.08 -27.79
N ALA A 232 10.18 0.19 -27.44
CA ALA A 232 9.12 1.07 -27.96
C ALA A 232 9.65 2.45 -28.40
N GLY A 233 10.97 2.63 -28.52
CA GLY A 233 11.59 3.93 -28.80
C GLY A 233 11.19 4.57 -30.14
N ASN A 234 10.72 3.76 -31.10
CA ASN A 234 10.22 4.18 -32.40
C ASN A 234 8.73 4.60 -32.40
N LEU A 235 8.01 4.36 -31.30
CA LEU A 235 6.59 4.74 -31.19
C LEU A 235 6.43 6.20 -30.76
N SER A 236 5.19 6.71 -30.83
CA SER A 236 4.87 8.05 -30.31
C SER A 236 5.23 8.16 -28.82
N PHE A 237 5.46 9.38 -28.35
CA PHE A 237 5.81 9.62 -26.95
C PHE A 237 4.73 9.11 -25.98
N GLU A 238 3.46 9.22 -26.36
CA GLU A 238 2.33 8.68 -25.59
C GLU A 238 2.39 7.15 -25.50
N MET A 239 2.62 6.46 -26.63
CA MET A 239 2.75 5.00 -26.64
C MET A 239 3.98 4.52 -25.87
N GLN A 240 5.07 5.29 -25.88
CA GLN A 240 6.22 5.05 -25.01
C GLN A 240 5.82 5.19 -23.53
N CYS A 241 5.08 6.23 -23.14
CA CYS A 241 4.60 6.37 -21.77
C CYS A 241 3.70 5.19 -21.37
N ARG A 242 2.75 4.80 -22.23
CA ARG A 242 1.84 3.67 -21.98
C ARG A 242 2.57 2.33 -21.82
N HIS A 243 3.63 2.13 -22.59
CA HIS A 243 4.51 0.97 -22.42
C HIS A 243 5.28 1.04 -21.09
N CYS A 244 5.85 2.21 -20.77
CA CYS A 244 6.59 2.45 -19.53
C CYS A 244 5.74 2.30 -18.27
N GLU A 245 4.45 2.67 -18.33
CA GLU A 245 3.50 2.47 -17.22
C GLU A 245 3.47 0.99 -16.82
N LYS A 246 3.38 0.06 -17.78
CA LYS A 246 3.39 -1.39 -17.51
C LYS A 246 4.78 -1.90 -17.11
N GLU A 247 5.83 -1.42 -17.76
CA GLU A 247 7.19 -1.81 -17.43
C GLU A 247 7.61 -1.35 -16.02
N SER A 248 7.11 -0.21 -15.55
CA SER A 248 7.37 0.31 -14.20
C SER A 248 6.74 -0.56 -13.10
N ILE A 249 5.57 -1.16 -13.37
CA ILE A 249 4.94 -2.14 -12.50
C ILE A 249 5.84 -3.38 -12.42
N ASN A 250 6.31 -3.89 -13.56
CA ASN A 250 7.21 -5.04 -13.60
C ASN A 250 8.52 -4.77 -12.84
N GLY A 251 9.13 -3.61 -13.05
CA GLY A 251 10.31 -3.17 -12.30
C GLY A 251 10.06 -3.09 -10.79
N SER A 252 8.89 -2.59 -10.38
CA SER A 252 8.50 -2.54 -8.97
C SER A 252 8.29 -3.92 -8.36
N LEU A 253 7.71 -4.87 -9.10
CA LEU A 253 7.58 -6.27 -8.68
C LEU A 253 8.95 -6.94 -8.50
N LEU A 254 9.92 -6.63 -9.37
CA LEU A 254 11.29 -7.11 -9.21
C LEU A 254 11.98 -6.45 -7.99
N ASN A 255 11.73 -5.18 -7.73
CA ASN A 255 12.27 -4.50 -6.55
C ASN A 255 11.71 -5.10 -5.24
N LEU A 256 10.45 -5.56 -5.22
CA LEU A 256 9.90 -6.28 -4.05
C LEU A 256 10.72 -7.53 -3.70
N LEU A 257 11.25 -8.23 -4.69
CA LEU A 257 12.08 -9.42 -4.48
C LEU A 257 13.49 -9.10 -3.96
N THR A 258 13.88 -7.83 -3.91
CA THR A 258 15.13 -7.41 -3.25
C THR A 258 15.01 -7.35 -1.73
N TYR A 259 13.78 -7.42 -1.19
CA TYR A 259 13.52 -7.51 0.24
C TYR A 259 13.61 -8.98 0.68
N PRO A 260 14.57 -9.36 1.53
CA PRO A 260 14.81 -10.78 1.84
C PRO A 260 13.59 -11.50 2.43
N TRP A 261 12.79 -10.81 3.24
CA TRP A 261 11.58 -11.37 3.85
C TRP A 261 10.38 -11.47 2.89
N ILE A 262 10.36 -10.69 1.80
CA ILE A 262 9.40 -10.87 0.70
C ILE A 262 9.82 -12.06 -0.15
N GLU A 263 11.07 -12.08 -0.61
CA GLU A 263 11.60 -13.13 -1.48
C GLU A 263 11.43 -14.51 -0.86
N LYS A 264 11.78 -14.64 0.43
CA LYS A 264 11.56 -15.86 1.20
C LYS A 264 10.10 -16.32 1.16
N ARG A 265 9.15 -15.44 1.52
CA ARG A 265 7.72 -15.79 1.56
C ARG A 265 7.13 -16.09 0.18
N VAL A 266 7.65 -15.46 -0.88
CA VAL A 266 7.28 -15.78 -2.26
C VAL A 266 7.78 -17.18 -2.64
N SER A 267 9.02 -17.52 -2.30
CA SER A 267 9.57 -18.86 -2.54
C SER A 267 8.84 -19.96 -1.76
N GLU A 268 8.35 -19.64 -0.56
CA GLU A 268 7.53 -20.52 0.29
C GLU A 268 6.05 -20.54 -0.11
N ALA A 269 5.66 -19.81 -1.17
CA ALA A 269 4.28 -19.66 -1.64
C ALA A 269 3.29 -19.12 -0.57
N THR A 270 3.78 -18.42 0.45
CA THR A 270 2.96 -17.76 1.49
C THR A 270 2.62 -16.31 1.15
N LEU A 271 3.30 -15.72 0.16
CA LEU A 271 3.07 -14.38 -0.36
C LEU A 271 3.04 -14.38 -1.88
N SER A 272 2.01 -13.77 -2.47
CA SER A 272 1.88 -13.63 -3.93
C SER A 272 2.06 -12.19 -4.39
N LEU A 273 2.80 -12.00 -5.49
CA LEU A 273 3.07 -10.68 -6.08
C LEU A 273 2.29 -10.49 -7.38
N HIS A 274 1.56 -9.38 -7.49
CA HIS A 274 0.67 -9.11 -8.61
C HIS A 274 0.89 -7.71 -9.19
N GLY A 275 0.85 -7.63 -10.52
CA GLY A 275 0.75 -6.37 -11.24
C GLY A 275 -0.69 -6.12 -11.68
N GLY A 276 -1.14 -4.89 -11.59
CA GLY A 276 -2.42 -4.41 -12.09
C GLY A 276 -2.23 -3.12 -12.87
N TYR A 277 -2.91 -3.00 -14.01
CA TYR A 277 -2.89 -1.80 -14.84
C TYR A 277 -4.34 -1.36 -15.11
N TYR A 278 -4.71 -0.23 -14.52
CA TYR A 278 -6.03 0.37 -14.70
C TYR A 278 -6.02 1.39 -15.85
N ASP A 279 -6.68 1.07 -16.95
CA ASP A 279 -6.96 2.02 -18.01
C ASP A 279 -8.28 2.72 -17.70
N PHE A 280 -8.21 3.91 -17.13
CA PHE A 280 -9.41 4.69 -16.80
C PHE A 280 -10.03 5.38 -18.03
N VAL A 281 -9.34 5.42 -19.17
CA VAL A 281 -9.90 5.96 -20.42
C VAL A 281 -10.91 4.97 -20.98
N ASN A 282 -10.57 3.68 -20.94
CA ASN A 282 -11.42 2.61 -21.46
C ASN A 282 -12.16 1.82 -20.37
N CYS A 283 -11.97 2.18 -19.10
CA CYS A 283 -12.49 1.47 -17.93
C CYS A 283 -12.14 -0.04 -17.94
N THR A 284 -10.89 -0.38 -18.24
CA THR A 284 -10.42 -1.78 -18.20
C THR A 284 -9.33 -1.97 -17.15
N PHE A 285 -9.23 -3.17 -16.60
CA PHE A 285 -8.20 -3.54 -15.65
C PHE A 285 -7.46 -4.78 -16.11
N GLU A 286 -6.17 -4.64 -16.40
CA GLU A 286 -5.31 -5.77 -16.74
C GLU A 286 -4.55 -6.23 -15.50
N LYS A 287 -4.63 -7.52 -15.16
CA LYS A 287 -3.97 -8.12 -14.00
C LYS A 287 -2.99 -9.22 -14.43
N TRP A 288 -1.84 -9.31 -13.80
CA TRP A 288 -0.89 -10.42 -13.95
C TRP A 288 -0.22 -10.79 -12.62
N THR A 289 0.47 -11.94 -12.59
CA THR A 289 1.16 -12.45 -11.40
C THR A 289 2.63 -12.70 -11.72
N LEU A 290 3.51 -12.29 -10.81
CA LEU A 290 4.90 -12.67 -10.86
C LEU A 290 5.07 -14.00 -10.13
N VAL A 291 5.50 -15.03 -10.85
CA VAL A 291 5.68 -16.39 -10.34
C VAL A 291 7.16 -16.72 -10.21
N TYR A 292 7.51 -17.37 -9.09
CA TYR A 292 8.81 -17.98 -8.87
C TYR A 292 8.96 -19.24 -9.75
N ARG A 293 10.14 -19.44 -10.34
CA ARG A 293 10.50 -20.67 -11.06
C ARG A 293 11.58 -21.40 -10.26
N GLU A 294 11.22 -22.50 -9.62
CA GLU A 294 12.22 -23.46 -9.16
C GLU A 294 12.84 -24.13 -10.39
N ARG A 295 14.17 -23.99 -10.56
CA ARG A 295 15.02 -24.74 -11.50
C ARG A 295 14.90 -24.41 -13.00
N LEU A 296 15.62 -23.36 -13.44
CA LEU A 296 16.15 -23.31 -14.80
C LEU A 296 17.61 -22.84 -14.74
N GLU A 297 18.55 -23.72 -15.11
CA GLU A 297 19.92 -23.30 -15.40
C GLU A 297 19.89 -22.30 -16.56
N GLY A 298 20.40 -21.09 -16.34
CA GLY A 298 20.50 -20.04 -17.36
C GLY A 298 19.25 -19.16 -17.58
N GLY A 299 18.14 -19.38 -16.86
CA GLY A 299 16.92 -18.57 -16.98
C GLY A 299 16.69 -17.57 -15.84
N SER A 300 15.87 -16.55 -16.06
CA SER A 300 15.36 -15.70 -14.97
C SER A 300 14.59 -16.55 -13.95
N LYS A 301 14.91 -16.39 -12.66
CA LYS A 301 14.21 -17.03 -11.52
C LYS A 301 12.71 -16.69 -11.45
N TYR A 302 12.27 -15.69 -12.20
CA TYR A 302 10.91 -15.17 -12.15
C TYR A 302 10.31 -15.03 -13.54
N ALA A 303 9.00 -15.18 -13.63
CA ALA A 303 8.25 -14.89 -14.84
C ALA A 303 6.90 -14.25 -14.54
N ILE A 304 6.40 -13.50 -15.52
CA ILE A 304 5.04 -12.98 -15.49
C ILE A 304 4.12 -14.04 -16.12
N LYS A 305 3.06 -14.40 -15.38
CA LYS A 305 2.02 -15.33 -15.82
C LYS A 305 0.63 -14.80 -15.46
N ASN A 306 -0.40 -15.55 -15.87
CA ASN A 306 -1.80 -15.33 -15.50
C ASN A 306 -2.25 -13.91 -15.82
N ARG A 307 -1.91 -13.44 -17.03
CA ARG A 307 -2.35 -12.14 -17.54
C ARG A 307 -3.82 -12.26 -17.95
N SER A 308 -4.67 -11.45 -17.35
CA SER A 308 -6.11 -11.40 -17.59
C SER A 308 -6.57 -9.96 -17.74
N LEU A 309 -7.41 -9.69 -18.73
CA LEU A 309 -8.08 -8.41 -18.91
C LEU A 309 -9.49 -8.49 -18.32
N TRP A 310 -9.86 -7.50 -17.52
CA TRP A 310 -11.21 -7.32 -17.00
C TRP A 310 -11.81 -6.08 -17.69
N SER A 311 -12.95 -6.27 -18.35
CA SER A 311 -13.64 -5.27 -19.17
C SER A 311 -15.14 -5.32 -18.90
#